data_AF-A0A954IEZ6-F1
#
_entry.id   AF-A0A954IEZ6-F1
#
_cell.length_a   1.000
_cell.length_b   1.000
_cell.length_c   1.000
_cell.angle_alpha   90.00
_cell.angle_beta   90.00
_cell.angle_gamma   90.00
#
_symmetry.space_group_name_H-M   'P 1'
#
loop_
_entity.id
_entity.type
_entity.pdbx_description
1 polymer ?
#
loop_
_entity_poly.entity_id
_entity_poly.type
_entity_poly.pdbx_seq_one_letter_code
_entity_poly.pdbx_strand_id
1 'polypeptide(L)'
;LIRTSASQAEPFQNGFEMQLLDEDGNVIGTDVTHDIDLNNDGIITPETESGWYQFDNLPNGNYSVQPVPASAWQQSSSRSSALALVAYELDQTHGFYFNKTFYQNSGGLGERWLRADDGWYYITPPGDLYKWNGQAYSPSTPLTGTLVVSLGYDYYRTPALLHAAENPAVAVTDGAPQAGFNLGLYQPAEVSGRVFDDVNPDGVRANLPENPVVIPYTGNVPSGTDAGTSWFLETTTNVVYGISPKSRVYQVTTGGTAIIVGSVSEKALVSQQAMIDAFFHDEPWLNGTTVELLDENGFVIASQVTGNRDLNHDGIHNVSTEAGWFVFAQLPPGSYSVRQSPAYGSLRTTALTSFETAALQQTLSSLGFQSPARDFFNFGGRNERWIMASNGGWHFVTPDGSLYRWDHNSGGAYGKARGTFIASVPRSWYLNLNLFNFTSTATPSSTVGQGQSASLLFGQHHVLDGLFSDLADDLLN
;
A
#
# COMPACT_ATOMS: atom_id res chain seq x y z
N LEU A 1 -3.52 13.18 -24.94
CA LEU A 1 -2.91 13.35 -23.61
C LEU A 1 -1.48 13.77 -23.82
N ILE A 2 -1.22 15.06 -23.59
CA ILE A 2 0.08 15.70 -23.77
C ILE A 2 0.97 15.23 -22.62
N ARG A 3 2.12 14.64 -22.95
CA ARG A 3 3.16 14.24 -22.01
C ARG A 3 3.66 15.50 -21.27
N THR A 4 3.35 15.63 -19.99
CA THR A 4 3.97 16.64 -19.11
C THR A 4 4.80 15.96 -18.04
N SER A 5 5.89 15.38 -18.49
CA SER A 5 7.20 15.43 -17.85
C SER A 5 8.16 15.25 -19.01
N ALA A 6 9.09 16.19 -19.22
CA ALA A 6 10.23 15.91 -20.07
C ALA A 6 10.88 14.67 -19.45
N SER A 7 10.87 13.54 -20.17
CA SER A 7 11.62 12.37 -19.72
C SER A 7 13.06 12.82 -19.59
N GLN A 8 13.56 12.90 -18.37
CA GLN A 8 14.98 13.09 -18.14
C GLN A 8 15.69 11.99 -18.91
N ALA A 9 16.71 12.34 -19.72
CA ALA A 9 17.49 11.34 -20.42
C ALA A 9 18.13 10.41 -19.38
N GLU A 10 17.91 9.11 -19.51
CA GLU A 10 18.51 8.11 -18.65
C GLU A 10 19.99 7.96 -19.01
N PRO A 11 20.93 8.00 -18.04
CA PRO A 11 22.35 7.93 -18.33
C PRO A 11 22.79 6.51 -18.72
N PHE A 12 23.67 6.39 -19.70
CA PHE A 12 24.38 5.15 -20.01
C PHE A 12 25.26 4.70 -18.83
N GLN A 13 25.48 3.38 -18.69
CA GLN A 13 26.12 2.80 -17.51
C GLN A 13 27.26 1.84 -17.86
N ASN A 14 28.41 2.02 -17.21
CA ASN A 14 29.57 1.11 -17.28
C ASN A 14 29.54 0.06 -16.18
N GLY A 15 30.35 -0.99 -16.35
CA GLY A 15 30.59 -2.02 -15.34
C GLY A 15 29.56 -3.15 -15.30
N PHE A 16 28.68 -3.26 -16.30
CA PHE A 16 27.73 -4.36 -16.43
C PHE A 16 28.29 -5.42 -17.37
N GLU A 17 28.36 -6.67 -16.90
CA GLU A 17 28.69 -7.79 -17.77
C GLU A 17 27.54 -8.06 -18.74
N MET A 18 27.88 -8.23 -20.01
CA MET A 18 27.00 -8.49 -21.12
C MET A 18 27.32 -9.89 -21.66
N GLN A 19 26.30 -10.72 -21.84
CA GLN A 19 26.44 -12.04 -22.43
C GLN A 19 25.88 -12.04 -23.85
N LEU A 20 26.64 -12.63 -24.77
CA LEU A 20 26.18 -12.99 -26.10
C LEU A 20 25.74 -14.45 -26.10
N LEU A 21 24.52 -14.70 -26.56
CA LEU A 21 23.92 -16.02 -26.62
C LEU A 21 23.70 -16.44 -28.08
N ASP A 22 23.92 -17.72 -28.37
CA ASP A 22 23.54 -18.33 -29.64
C ASP A 22 22.02 -18.61 -29.72
N GLU A 23 21.57 -19.19 -30.85
CA GLU A 23 20.16 -19.54 -31.10
C GLU A 23 19.60 -20.56 -30.10
N ASP A 24 20.46 -21.39 -29.51
CA ASP A 24 20.10 -22.38 -28.50
C ASP A 24 20.10 -21.79 -27.07
N GLY A 25 20.50 -20.52 -26.90
CA GLY A 25 20.59 -19.85 -25.61
C GLY A 25 21.87 -20.13 -24.83
N ASN A 26 22.92 -20.69 -25.46
CA ASN A 26 24.21 -20.88 -24.81
C ASN A 26 25.03 -19.59 -24.83
N VAL A 27 25.71 -19.28 -23.73
CA VAL A 27 26.64 -18.15 -23.66
C VAL A 27 27.89 -18.48 -24.48
N ILE A 28 28.16 -17.69 -25.51
CA ILE A 28 29.30 -17.85 -26.43
C ILE A 28 30.30 -16.69 -26.36
N GLY A 29 29.97 -15.63 -25.62
CA GLY A 29 30.84 -14.48 -25.43
C GLY A 29 30.38 -13.62 -24.25
N THR A 30 31.33 -12.90 -23.66
CA THR A 30 31.09 -11.93 -22.59
C THR A 30 31.87 -10.65 -22.84
N ASP A 31 31.27 -9.50 -22.55
CA ASP A 31 31.95 -8.20 -22.51
C ASP A 31 31.48 -7.41 -21.27
N VAL A 32 32.14 -6.33 -20.91
CA VAL A 32 31.72 -5.45 -19.80
C VAL A 32 31.51 -4.05 -20.34
N THR A 33 30.39 -3.41 -20.02
CA THR A 33 30.11 -2.06 -20.51
C THR A 33 31.19 -1.06 -20.04
N HIS A 34 31.70 -0.24 -20.96
CA HIS A 34 32.79 0.69 -20.70
C HIS A 34 32.69 1.95 -21.59
N ASP A 35 33.56 2.93 -21.30
CA ASP A 35 33.67 4.14 -22.11
C ASP A 35 34.45 3.87 -23.40
N ILE A 36 33.95 4.42 -24.52
CA ILE A 36 34.62 4.43 -25.82
C ILE A 36 34.63 5.86 -26.33
N ASP A 37 35.83 6.44 -26.48
CA ASP A 37 36.04 7.73 -27.14
C ASP A 37 35.79 7.58 -28.65
N LEU A 38 34.56 7.86 -29.08
CA LEU A 38 34.12 7.65 -30.46
C LEU A 38 34.65 8.75 -31.39
N ASN A 39 34.81 9.95 -30.86
CA ASN A 39 35.21 11.12 -31.64
C ASN A 39 36.75 11.36 -31.64
N ASN A 40 37.49 10.62 -30.80
CA ASN A 40 38.94 10.69 -30.59
C ASN A 40 39.44 12.06 -30.11
N ASP A 41 38.65 12.78 -29.32
CA ASP A 41 39.04 14.07 -28.74
C ASP A 41 39.73 13.94 -27.36
N GLY A 42 39.80 12.72 -26.81
CA GLY A 42 40.41 12.41 -25.53
C GLY A 42 39.54 12.76 -24.31
N ILE A 43 38.27 13.12 -24.51
CA ILE A 43 37.29 13.43 -23.46
C ILE A 43 36.08 12.52 -23.64
N ILE A 44 35.69 11.81 -22.59
CA ILE A 44 34.47 11.00 -22.61
C ILE A 44 33.25 11.89 -22.39
N THR A 45 32.35 11.88 -23.36
CA THR A 45 31.01 12.49 -23.31
C THR A 45 30.00 11.45 -22.86
N PRO A 46 29.51 11.47 -21.61
CA PRO A 46 28.71 10.36 -21.06
C PRO A 46 27.44 10.03 -21.84
N GLU A 47 26.84 11.01 -22.51
CA GLU A 47 25.62 10.85 -23.29
C GLU A 47 25.83 10.14 -24.63
N THR A 48 27.07 9.96 -25.08
CA THR A 48 27.38 9.33 -26.38
C THR A 48 28.49 8.28 -26.31
N GLU A 49 29.33 8.32 -25.28
CA GLU A 49 30.61 7.60 -25.21
C GLU A 49 30.71 6.69 -23.99
N SER A 50 29.67 6.59 -23.15
CA SER A 50 29.59 5.65 -22.03
C SER A 50 28.62 4.50 -22.31
N GLY A 51 28.81 3.39 -21.59
CA GLY A 51 27.91 2.23 -21.57
C GLY A 51 28.00 1.31 -22.79
N TRP A 52 29.08 1.40 -23.56
CA TRP A 52 29.27 0.59 -24.77
C TRP A 52 29.75 -0.81 -24.43
N TYR A 53 29.32 -1.78 -25.24
CA TYR A 53 29.82 -3.15 -25.26
C TYR A 53 29.98 -3.61 -26.73
N GLN A 54 30.86 -4.57 -26.97
CA GLN A 54 31.18 -5.06 -28.31
C GLN A 54 31.51 -6.54 -28.34
N PHE A 55 31.00 -7.24 -29.35
CA PHE A 55 31.36 -8.62 -29.68
C PHE A 55 31.85 -8.70 -31.11
N ASP A 56 33.12 -9.09 -31.30
CA ASP A 56 33.76 -9.13 -32.61
C ASP A 56 33.95 -10.55 -33.14
N ASN A 57 34.19 -10.66 -34.46
CA ASN A 57 34.49 -11.91 -35.16
C ASN A 57 33.40 -13.00 -34.99
N LEU A 58 32.15 -12.57 -34.93
CA LEU A 58 31.01 -13.48 -34.84
C LEU A 58 30.75 -14.17 -36.18
N PRO A 59 30.60 -15.50 -36.20
CA PRO A 59 30.10 -16.21 -37.38
C PRO A 59 28.71 -15.70 -37.80
N ASN A 60 28.33 -15.92 -39.05
CA ASN A 60 26.97 -15.66 -39.49
C ASN A 60 25.98 -16.48 -38.65
N GLY A 61 24.97 -15.83 -38.10
CA GLY A 61 24.01 -16.47 -37.20
C GLY A 61 23.06 -15.50 -36.54
N ASN A 62 22.12 -16.05 -35.79
CA ASN A 62 21.20 -15.28 -34.95
C ASN A 62 21.72 -15.30 -33.52
N TYR A 63 21.77 -14.13 -32.89
CA TYR A 63 22.28 -13.99 -31.53
C TYR A 63 21.35 -13.15 -30.69
N SER A 64 21.34 -13.35 -29.38
CA SER A 64 20.72 -12.42 -28.44
C SER A 64 21.75 -11.90 -27.45
N VAL A 65 21.50 -10.72 -26.90
CA VAL A 65 22.35 -10.11 -25.88
C VAL A 65 21.51 -9.89 -24.63
N GLN A 66 22.03 -10.32 -23.49
CA GLN A 66 21.42 -10.04 -22.19
C GLN A 66 22.46 -9.47 -21.22
N PRO A 67 22.08 -8.52 -20.35
CA PRO A 67 22.94 -8.13 -19.25
C PRO A 67 22.93 -9.23 -18.19
N VAL A 68 24.08 -9.45 -17.54
CA VAL A 68 24.15 -10.14 -16.25
C VAL A 68 23.90 -9.07 -15.18
N PRO A 69 22.72 -9.03 -14.56
CA PRO A 69 22.40 -7.94 -13.66
C PRO A 69 23.30 -8.01 -12.42
N ALA A 70 23.94 -6.89 -12.06
CA ALA A 70 24.63 -6.77 -10.79
C ALA A 70 23.63 -6.93 -9.63
N SER A 71 24.09 -7.29 -8.42
CA SER A 71 23.24 -7.68 -7.27
C SER A 71 22.07 -6.75 -6.90
N ALA A 72 22.09 -5.49 -7.34
CA ALA A 72 21.06 -4.49 -7.08
C ALA A 72 20.36 -3.97 -8.36
N TRP A 73 20.53 -4.64 -9.50
CA TRP A 73 19.96 -4.22 -10.79
C TRP A 73 19.15 -5.36 -11.43
N GLN A 74 18.18 -4.99 -12.25
CA GLN A 74 17.37 -5.87 -13.07
C GLN A 74 17.17 -5.26 -14.46
N GLN A 75 16.96 -6.10 -15.46
CA GLN A 75 16.65 -5.64 -16.80
C GLN A 75 15.19 -5.18 -16.88
N SER A 76 14.95 -3.99 -17.41
CA SER A 76 13.60 -3.52 -17.73
C SER A 76 12.98 -4.40 -18.81
N SER A 77 11.69 -4.71 -18.68
CA SER A 77 11.00 -5.42 -19.75
C SER A 77 11.00 -4.59 -21.03
N SER A 78 11.49 -5.19 -22.10
CA SER A 78 11.70 -4.55 -23.40
C SER A 78 11.67 -5.61 -24.49
N ARG A 79 11.85 -5.17 -25.74
CA ARG A 79 11.98 -6.06 -26.92
C ARG A 79 13.19 -6.98 -26.87
N SER A 80 14.13 -6.77 -25.95
CA SER A 80 15.36 -7.55 -25.77
C SER A 80 15.50 -8.10 -24.34
N SER A 81 14.40 -8.13 -23.57
CA SER A 81 14.37 -8.73 -22.24
C SER A 81 14.23 -10.25 -22.28
N ALA A 82 14.51 -10.93 -21.17
CA ALA A 82 14.44 -12.39 -21.08
C ALA A 82 13.08 -13.00 -21.50
N LEU A 83 11.97 -12.26 -21.29
CA LEU A 83 10.62 -12.69 -21.69
C LEU A 83 10.21 -12.19 -23.08
N ALA A 84 11.08 -11.45 -23.79
CA ALA A 84 10.77 -10.91 -25.11
C ALA A 84 10.56 -12.01 -26.16
N LEU A 85 11.33 -13.09 -26.09
CA LEU A 85 11.16 -14.23 -27.00
C LEU A 85 9.80 -14.90 -26.78
N VAL A 86 9.42 -15.13 -25.52
CA VAL A 86 8.10 -15.69 -25.17
C VAL A 86 6.97 -14.79 -25.69
N ALA A 87 7.08 -13.48 -25.48
CA ALA A 87 6.08 -12.53 -25.98
C ALA A 87 6.02 -12.52 -27.52
N TYR A 88 7.18 -12.58 -28.19
CA TYR A 88 7.26 -12.68 -29.65
C TYR A 88 6.62 -13.95 -30.18
N GLU A 89 6.93 -15.12 -29.61
CA GLU A 89 6.33 -16.39 -30.00
C GLU A 89 4.82 -16.40 -29.82
N LEU A 90 4.32 -15.82 -28.73
CA LEU A 90 2.89 -15.67 -28.49
C LEU A 90 2.24 -14.75 -29.53
N ASP A 91 2.88 -13.63 -29.87
CA ASP A 91 2.40 -12.71 -30.91
C ASP A 91 2.37 -13.39 -32.29
N GLN A 92 3.43 -14.14 -32.66
CA GLN A 92 3.45 -14.88 -33.92
C GLN A 92 2.42 -16.02 -33.95
N THR A 93 2.16 -16.67 -32.82
CA THR A 93 1.23 -17.80 -32.72
C THR A 93 -0.22 -17.34 -32.76
N HIS A 94 -0.54 -16.24 -32.07
CA HIS A 94 -1.92 -15.78 -31.90
C HIS A 94 -2.28 -14.56 -32.75
N GLY A 95 -1.31 -13.87 -33.33
CA GLY A 95 -1.51 -12.65 -34.11
C GLY A 95 -2.08 -11.54 -33.24
N PHE A 96 -1.39 -11.13 -32.17
CA PHE A 96 -1.93 -10.10 -31.30
C PHE A 96 -1.94 -8.75 -32.00
N TYR A 97 -3.00 -7.97 -31.80
CA TYR A 97 -3.07 -6.62 -32.33
C TYR A 97 -3.84 -5.67 -31.42
N PHE A 98 -3.43 -4.40 -31.49
CA PHE A 98 -4.11 -3.31 -30.80
C PHE A 98 -5.42 -2.97 -31.49
N ASN A 99 -6.54 -3.09 -30.78
CA ASN A 99 -7.87 -2.80 -31.31
C ASN A 99 -8.44 -1.50 -30.74
N LYS A 100 -7.87 -0.36 -31.17
CA LYS A 100 -8.26 1.03 -30.83
C LYS A 100 -8.08 1.42 -29.35
N THR A 101 -8.47 0.58 -28.41
CA THR A 101 -8.28 0.73 -26.97
C THR A 101 -7.98 -0.63 -26.34
N PHE A 102 -7.50 -0.62 -25.10
CA PHE A 102 -7.31 -1.84 -24.31
C PHE A 102 -8.53 -2.23 -23.47
N TYR A 103 -9.68 -1.57 -23.64
CA TYR A 103 -10.90 -1.86 -22.88
C TYR A 103 -10.66 -2.06 -21.37
N GLN A 104 -9.79 -1.21 -20.79
CA GLN A 104 -9.25 -1.45 -19.46
C GLN A 104 -10.37 -1.61 -18.43
N ASN A 105 -10.23 -2.60 -17.56
CA ASN A 105 -11.16 -2.91 -16.47
C ASN A 105 -12.60 -3.25 -16.93
N SER A 106 -12.79 -3.71 -18.16
CA SER A 106 -14.12 -4.10 -18.64
C SER A 106 -14.73 -5.24 -17.82
N GLY A 107 -13.92 -6.18 -17.33
CA GLY A 107 -14.29 -7.31 -16.49
C GLY A 107 -14.10 -7.07 -14.99
N GLY A 108 -13.70 -5.87 -14.58
CA GLY A 108 -13.60 -5.49 -13.17
C GLY A 108 -12.32 -5.91 -12.44
N LEU A 109 -11.32 -6.45 -13.13
CA LEU A 109 -10.05 -6.92 -12.54
C LEU A 109 -8.88 -5.94 -12.80
N GLY A 110 -9.16 -4.74 -13.32
CA GLY A 110 -8.14 -3.82 -13.81
C GLY A 110 -7.47 -4.26 -15.12
N GLU A 111 -7.94 -5.34 -15.73
CA GLU A 111 -7.29 -6.00 -16.85
C GLU A 111 -7.28 -5.16 -18.13
N ARG A 112 -6.31 -5.41 -19.00
CA ARG A 112 -6.20 -4.79 -20.33
C ARG A 112 -6.40 -5.85 -21.39
N TRP A 113 -7.26 -5.57 -22.36
CA TRP A 113 -7.70 -6.49 -23.40
C TRP A 113 -6.92 -6.30 -24.69
N LEU A 114 -6.54 -7.42 -25.29
CA LEU A 114 -5.85 -7.53 -26.57
C LEU A 114 -6.69 -8.38 -27.52
N ARG A 115 -6.68 -8.01 -28.79
CA ARG A 115 -7.23 -8.89 -29.83
C ARG A 115 -6.15 -9.81 -30.36
N ALA A 116 -6.58 -11.00 -30.73
CA ALA A 116 -5.82 -12.02 -31.44
C ALA A 116 -6.66 -12.54 -32.60
N ASP A 117 -6.03 -13.27 -33.53
CA ASP A 117 -6.71 -13.95 -34.62
C ASP A 117 -7.70 -15.01 -34.12
N ASP A 118 -7.41 -15.63 -32.98
CA ASP A 118 -8.18 -16.71 -32.39
C ASP A 118 -9.08 -16.29 -31.20
N GLY A 119 -9.20 -14.99 -30.92
CA GLY A 119 -10.14 -14.50 -29.91
C GLY A 119 -9.75 -13.21 -29.20
N TRP A 120 -10.19 -13.10 -27.95
CA TRP A 120 -9.81 -12.04 -27.03
C TRP A 120 -8.91 -12.61 -25.94
N TYR A 121 -7.91 -11.82 -25.58
CA TYR A 121 -7.04 -12.07 -24.45
C TYR A 121 -7.11 -10.88 -23.51
N TYR A 122 -6.82 -11.11 -22.25
CA TYR A 122 -6.68 -10.04 -21.27
C TYR A 122 -5.45 -10.29 -20.41
N ILE A 123 -4.71 -9.23 -20.11
CA ILE A 123 -3.60 -9.24 -19.16
C ILE A 123 -4.03 -8.53 -17.88
N THR A 124 -3.91 -9.21 -16.75
CA THR A 124 -4.22 -8.66 -15.42
C THR A 124 -3.08 -7.77 -14.93
N PRO A 125 -3.31 -6.90 -13.93
CA PRO A 125 -2.25 -6.05 -13.38
C PRO A 125 -0.99 -6.83 -12.93
N PRO A 126 -1.09 -8.00 -12.26
CA PRO A 126 0.11 -8.83 -11.97
C PRO A 126 0.93 -9.25 -13.21
N GLY A 127 0.37 -9.17 -14.41
CA GLY A 127 1.01 -9.59 -15.66
C GLY A 127 0.60 -10.96 -16.17
N ASP A 128 -0.47 -11.54 -15.63
CA ASP A 128 -1.00 -12.82 -16.10
C ASP A 128 -1.83 -12.60 -17.35
N LEU A 129 -1.42 -13.22 -18.46
CA LEU A 129 -2.13 -13.22 -19.73
C LEU A 129 -3.10 -14.40 -19.79
N TYR A 130 -4.37 -14.13 -20.03
CA TYR A 130 -5.43 -15.14 -20.15
C TYR A 130 -6.08 -15.09 -21.54
N LYS A 131 -6.44 -16.26 -22.06
CA LYS A 131 -7.40 -16.39 -23.16
C LYS A 131 -8.82 -16.33 -22.60
N TRP A 132 -9.63 -15.39 -23.08
CA TRP A 132 -11.02 -15.27 -22.63
C TRP A 132 -11.86 -16.46 -23.11
N ASN A 133 -12.70 -16.99 -22.23
CA ASN A 133 -13.55 -18.15 -22.52
C ASN A 133 -14.88 -17.79 -23.25
N GLY A 134 -15.06 -16.51 -23.60
CA GLY A 134 -16.26 -16.01 -24.29
C GLY A 134 -17.52 -15.93 -23.42
N GLN A 135 -17.41 -16.22 -22.12
CA GLN A 135 -18.55 -16.18 -21.21
C GLN A 135 -18.85 -14.75 -20.77
N ALA A 136 -20.14 -14.44 -20.64
CA ALA A 136 -20.58 -13.17 -20.08
C ALA A 136 -20.11 -13.04 -18.63
N TYR A 137 -19.64 -11.85 -18.27
CA TYR A 137 -19.24 -11.50 -16.93
C TYR A 137 -20.09 -10.33 -16.41
N SER A 138 -20.23 -10.25 -15.10
CA SER A 138 -20.97 -9.21 -14.39
C SER A 138 -20.40 -9.04 -12.99
N PRO A 139 -20.82 -8.03 -12.20
CA PRO A 139 -20.40 -7.90 -10.81
C PRO A 139 -20.65 -9.15 -9.95
N SER A 140 -21.62 -10.00 -10.29
CA SER A 140 -21.90 -11.27 -9.60
C SER A 140 -21.39 -12.52 -10.34
N THR A 141 -20.74 -12.35 -11.49
CA THR A 141 -20.19 -13.44 -12.31
C THR A 141 -18.81 -13.02 -12.81
N PRO A 142 -17.74 -13.35 -12.07
CA PRO A 142 -16.39 -12.86 -12.36
C PRO A 142 -15.93 -13.19 -13.78
N LEU A 143 -15.06 -12.33 -14.32
CA LEU A 143 -14.33 -12.61 -15.55
C LEU A 143 -13.51 -13.90 -15.38
N THR A 144 -13.59 -14.78 -16.38
CA THR A 144 -12.88 -16.06 -16.39
C THR A 144 -12.22 -16.32 -17.74
N GLY A 145 -11.12 -17.08 -17.70
CA GLY A 145 -10.30 -17.39 -18.87
C GLY A 145 -9.29 -18.48 -18.54
N THR A 146 -8.58 -18.94 -19.56
CA THR A 146 -7.48 -19.91 -19.42
C THR A 146 -6.16 -19.15 -19.33
N LEU A 147 -5.40 -19.36 -18.24
CA LEU A 147 -4.06 -18.77 -18.10
C LEU A 147 -3.17 -19.27 -19.23
N VAL A 148 -2.51 -18.34 -19.92
CA VAL A 148 -1.57 -18.61 -21.01
C VAL A 148 -0.15 -18.55 -20.45
N VAL A 149 0.20 -17.43 -19.80
CA VAL A 149 1.53 -17.16 -19.24
C VAL A 149 1.46 -16.02 -18.21
N SER A 150 2.43 -15.98 -17.30
CA SER A 150 2.67 -14.83 -16.41
C SER A 150 3.93 -14.09 -16.88
N LEU A 151 3.78 -12.84 -17.31
CA LEU A 151 4.87 -12.04 -17.90
C LEU A 151 5.36 -10.91 -16.97
N GLY A 152 4.62 -10.63 -15.90
CA GLY A 152 4.93 -9.58 -14.94
C GLY A 152 4.31 -8.21 -15.28
N TYR A 153 4.33 -7.32 -14.27
CA TYR A 153 3.64 -6.04 -14.27
C TYR A 153 4.04 -5.12 -15.44
N ASP A 154 5.28 -5.17 -15.92
CA ASP A 154 5.73 -4.33 -17.03
C ASP A 154 4.98 -4.61 -18.35
N TYR A 155 4.63 -5.87 -18.62
CA TYR A 155 3.84 -6.25 -19.80
C TYR A 155 2.38 -5.80 -19.68
N TYR A 156 1.84 -5.80 -18.46
CA TYR A 156 0.56 -5.15 -18.21
C TYR A 156 0.65 -3.65 -18.42
N ARG A 157 1.70 -3.00 -17.87
CA ARG A 157 1.94 -1.56 -17.96
C ARG A 157 2.14 -1.10 -19.41
N THR A 158 2.81 -1.90 -20.22
CA THR A 158 3.11 -1.65 -21.63
C THR A 158 2.66 -2.82 -22.52
N PRO A 159 1.36 -2.96 -22.84
CA PRO A 159 0.86 -4.08 -23.65
C PRO A 159 1.39 -4.12 -25.08
N ALA A 160 2.03 -3.06 -25.56
CA ALA A 160 2.73 -3.05 -26.85
C ALA A 160 3.89 -4.07 -26.89
N LEU A 161 4.43 -4.48 -25.73
CA LEU A 161 5.39 -5.58 -25.64
C LEU A 161 4.78 -6.95 -25.99
N LEU A 162 3.45 -7.05 -26.11
CA LEU A 162 2.73 -8.27 -26.51
C LEU A 162 2.25 -8.25 -27.97
N HIS A 163 1.68 -7.14 -28.44
CA HIS A 163 1.03 -7.07 -29.77
C HIS A 163 1.87 -6.40 -30.86
N ALA A 164 3.08 -6.00 -30.50
CA ALA A 164 4.10 -5.47 -31.40
C ALA A 164 5.45 -6.02 -30.93
N ALA A 165 5.43 -7.31 -30.55
CA ALA A 165 6.61 -8.00 -30.11
C ALA A 165 7.51 -8.22 -31.33
N GLU A 166 8.79 -7.93 -31.18
CA GLU A 166 9.79 -8.14 -32.22
C GLU A 166 10.69 -9.30 -31.79
N ASN A 167 11.24 -10.03 -32.78
CA ASN A 167 12.18 -11.10 -32.47
C ASN A 167 13.41 -10.46 -31.76
N PRO A 168 13.73 -10.87 -30.51
CA PRO A 168 14.90 -10.35 -29.81
C PRO A 168 16.22 -10.79 -30.46
N ALA A 169 16.20 -11.76 -31.36
CA ALA A 169 17.40 -12.23 -32.06
C ALA A 169 17.88 -11.25 -33.13
N VAL A 170 19.18 -11.00 -33.09
CA VAL A 170 19.94 -10.17 -34.01
C VAL A 170 20.60 -11.06 -35.05
N ALA A 171 20.21 -10.89 -36.32
CA ALA A 171 20.87 -11.57 -37.43
C ALA A 171 22.21 -10.88 -37.75
N VAL A 172 23.30 -11.58 -37.51
CA VAL A 172 24.65 -11.14 -37.88
C VAL A 172 25.04 -11.82 -39.20
N THR A 173 25.47 -11.01 -40.15
CA THR A 173 25.95 -11.46 -41.47
C THR A 173 27.30 -10.83 -41.79
N ASP A 174 28.13 -11.55 -42.53
CA ASP A 174 29.49 -11.18 -42.89
C ASP A 174 29.60 -9.73 -43.39
N GLY A 175 30.55 -8.98 -42.79
CA GLY A 175 30.83 -7.59 -43.11
C GLY A 175 29.77 -6.55 -42.71
N ALA A 176 28.70 -6.93 -42.00
CA ALA A 176 27.62 -6.02 -41.60
C ALA A 176 27.55 -5.84 -40.07
N PRO A 177 28.24 -4.83 -39.50
CA PRO A 177 28.17 -4.57 -38.06
C PRO A 177 26.75 -4.21 -37.63
N GLN A 178 26.32 -4.76 -36.50
CA GLN A 178 25.02 -4.47 -35.90
C GLN A 178 25.24 -3.59 -34.66
N ALA A 179 24.47 -2.50 -34.52
CA ALA A 179 24.65 -1.52 -33.45
C ALA A 179 23.30 -0.94 -32.98
N GLY A 180 23.30 -0.27 -31.82
CA GLY A 180 22.11 0.39 -31.26
C GLY A 180 21.23 -0.49 -30.37
N PHE A 181 21.77 -1.61 -29.88
CA PHE A 181 21.09 -2.50 -28.95
C PHE A 181 21.17 -1.97 -27.53
N ASN A 182 20.22 -1.13 -27.17
CA ASN A 182 20.13 -0.55 -25.82
C ASN A 182 19.38 -1.50 -24.88
N LEU A 183 19.95 -1.75 -23.71
CA LEU A 183 19.38 -2.62 -22.68
C LEU A 183 19.13 -1.79 -21.42
N GLY A 184 17.87 -1.52 -21.15
CA GLY A 184 17.47 -0.76 -19.96
C GLY A 184 17.65 -1.58 -18.69
N LEU A 185 18.24 -0.97 -17.67
CA LEU A 185 18.41 -1.55 -16.35
C LEU A 185 17.75 -0.64 -15.30
N TYR A 186 17.20 -1.24 -14.26
CA TYR A 186 16.69 -0.52 -13.09
C TYR A 186 17.08 -1.24 -11.80
N GLN A 187 17.24 -0.48 -10.73
CA GLN A 187 17.35 -0.97 -9.37
C GLN A 187 15.94 -1.19 -8.81
N PRO A 188 15.55 -2.44 -8.50
CA PRO A 188 14.23 -2.74 -7.99
C PRO A 188 13.98 -2.02 -6.67
N ALA A 189 12.74 -1.56 -6.51
CA ALA A 189 12.21 -1.04 -5.27
C ALA A 189 11.66 -2.17 -4.38
N GLU A 190 11.61 -1.90 -3.08
CA GLU A 190 10.91 -2.75 -2.11
C GLU A 190 9.87 -1.92 -1.34
N VAL A 191 8.68 -2.49 -1.18
CA VAL A 191 7.70 -2.00 -0.21
C VAL A 191 7.45 -3.10 0.80
N SER A 192 7.88 -2.89 2.03
CA SER A 192 7.68 -3.81 3.14
C SER A 192 6.99 -3.13 4.31
N GLY A 193 6.66 -3.91 5.32
CA GLY A 193 5.99 -3.37 6.47
C GLY A 193 5.48 -4.45 7.40
N ARG A 194 4.74 -4.01 8.42
CA ARG A 194 4.15 -4.91 9.42
C ARG A 194 2.71 -4.54 9.73
N VAL A 195 1.93 -5.56 10.11
CA VAL A 195 0.57 -5.39 10.64
C VAL A 195 0.59 -5.66 12.15
N PHE A 196 -0.08 -4.83 12.94
CA PHE A 196 -0.28 -5.01 14.38
C PHE A 196 -1.77 -5.06 14.74
N ASP A 197 -2.06 -5.67 15.89
CA ASP A 197 -3.37 -5.67 16.54
C ASP A 197 -3.52 -4.38 17.33
N ASP A 198 -4.39 -3.51 16.86
CA ASP A 198 -4.67 -2.21 17.44
C ASP A 198 -5.77 -2.37 18.49
N VAL A 199 -5.36 -2.53 19.73
CA VAL A 199 -6.26 -2.90 20.83
C VAL A 199 -7.12 -1.70 21.26
N ASN A 200 -6.61 -0.47 21.08
CA ASN A 200 -7.24 0.78 21.54
C ASN A 200 -7.77 1.69 20.39
N PRO A 201 -8.15 1.09 19.25
CA PRO A 201 -8.31 1.65 17.90
C PRO A 201 -7.80 3.08 17.68
N ASP A 202 -6.55 3.39 18.04
CA ASP A 202 -5.98 4.74 17.89
C ASP A 202 -5.11 4.92 16.63
N GLY A 203 -4.86 3.83 15.91
CA GLY A 203 -4.08 3.80 14.67
C GLY A 203 -2.58 3.91 14.89
N VAL A 204 -2.10 3.86 16.14
CA VAL A 204 -0.70 4.04 16.53
C VAL A 204 -0.24 2.86 17.36
N ARG A 205 0.75 2.12 16.87
CA ARG A 205 1.25 0.97 17.62
C ARG A 205 1.82 1.38 18.98
N ALA A 206 1.18 0.94 20.06
CA ALA A 206 1.73 1.02 21.40
C ALA A 206 2.96 0.10 21.51
N ASN A 207 4.08 0.64 22.00
CA ASN A 207 5.27 -0.15 22.31
C ASN A 207 5.38 -0.30 23.83
N LEU A 208 4.38 -0.98 24.39
CA LEU A 208 4.32 -1.29 25.82
C LEU A 208 4.84 -2.71 26.05
N PRO A 209 5.34 -3.03 27.25
CA PRO A 209 5.58 -4.43 27.62
C PRO A 209 4.26 -5.21 27.61
N GLU A 210 4.31 -6.52 27.33
CA GLU A 210 3.13 -7.41 27.31
C GLU A 210 2.31 -7.39 28.61
N ASN A 211 2.96 -7.12 29.74
CA ASN A 211 2.31 -7.04 31.06
C ASN A 211 2.75 -5.77 31.80
N PRO A 212 2.20 -4.61 31.43
CA PRO A 212 2.57 -3.36 32.07
C PRO A 212 2.08 -3.33 33.51
N VAL A 213 2.96 -2.89 34.41
CA VAL A 213 2.61 -2.72 35.82
C VAL A 213 2.06 -1.32 36.01
N VAL A 214 0.77 -1.24 36.31
CA VAL A 214 0.03 0.00 36.53
C VAL A 214 -0.26 0.20 38.01
N ILE A 215 0.14 1.36 38.55
CA ILE A 215 -0.07 1.72 39.95
C ILE A 215 -0.82 3.05 40.09
N PRO A 216 -1.52 3.31 41.21
CA PRO A 216 -2.13 4.61 41.45
C PRO A 216 -1.09 5.73 41.41
N TYR A 217 -1.34 6.77 40.62
CA TYR A 217 -0.45 7.94 40.54
C TYR A 217 -0.77 8.94 41.65
N THR A 218 0.26 9.28 42.43
CA THR A 218 0.14 10.19 43.59
C THR A 218 0.77 11.57 43.35
N GLY A 219 1.19 11.88 42.13
CA GLY A 219 1.75 13.17 41.78
C GLY A 219 0.67 14.24 41.53
N ASN A 220 1.10 15.42 41.06
CA ASN A 220 0.18 16.52 40.77
C ASN A 220 -0.76 16.17 39.62
N VAL A 221 -2.06 16.44 39.82
CA VAL A 221 -3.09 16.26 38.81
C VAL A 221 -2.89 17.29 37.69
N PRO A 222 -2.77 16.85 36.42
CA PRO A 222 -2.74 17.76 35.28
C PRO A 222 -3.99 18.63 35.18
N SER A 223 -3.80 19.92 34.88
CA SER A 223 -4.90 20.87 34.68
C SER A 223 -5.68 20.58 33.38
N GLY A 224 -6.92 21.07 33.30
CA GLY A 224 -7.76 20.93 32.09
C GLY A 224 -8.43 19.56 31.92
N THR A 225 -8.49 18.76 32.99
CA THR A 225 -9.06 17.40 32.97
C THR A 225 -10.43 17.34 33.64
N ASP A 226 -11.19 16.30 33.34
CA ASP A 226 -12.49 16.06 33.94
C ASP A 226 -12.38 15.86 35.47
N ALA A 227 -13.30 16.47 36.22
CA ALA A 227 -13.38 16.26 37.67
C ALA A 227 -13.63 14.78 38.01
N GLY A 228 -12.92 14.26 39.01
CA GLY A 228 -13.02 12.85 39.41
C GLY A 228 -12.20 11.88 38.56
N THR A 229 -11.33 12.38 37.67
CA THR A 229 -10.38 11.54 36.92
C THR A 229 -9.46 10.78 37.88
N SER A 230 -9.39 9.47 37.70
CA SER A 230 -8.45 8.59 38.42
C SER A 230 -7.16 8.47 37.62
N TRP A 231 -6.02 8.55 38.29
CA TRP A 231 -4.71 8.61 37.65
C TRP A 231 -3.85 7.40 37.97
N PHE A 232 -3.10 6.96 36.97
CA PHE A 232 -2.30 5.76 37.01
C PHE A 232 -0.93 6.02 36.39
N LEU A 233 0.11 5.39 36.94
CA LEU A 233 1.45 5.38 36.38
C LEU A 233 1.73 4.00 35.79
N GLU A 234 2.07 3.95 34.50
CA GLU A 234 2.69 2.77 33.90
C GLU A 234 4.19 2.83 34.22
N THR A 235 4.66 1.87 35.00
CA THR A 235 5.99 1.95 35.64
C THR A 235 7.15 1.64 34.70
N THR A 236 6.90 1.01 33.55
CA THR A 236 7.96 0.61 32.60
C THR A 236 8.39 1.76 31.70
N THR A 237 7.41 2.48 31.17
CA THR A 237 7.55 3.64 30.28
C THR A 237 7.54 4.97 31.04
N ASN A 238 7.16 4.94 32.32
CA ASN A 238 7.01 6.10 33.18
C ASN A 238 5.99 7.11 32.62
N VAL A 239 4.94 6.61 31.96
CA VAL A 239 3.84 7.41 31.40
C VAL A 239 2.67 7.41 32.38
N VAL A 240 2.07 8.59 32.58
CA VAL A 240 0.91 8.76 33.45
C VAL A 240 -0.35 8.83 32.60
N TYR A 241 -1.37 8.08 33.01
CA TYR A 241 -2.67 8.03 32.34
C TYR A 241 -3.80 8.36 33.28
N GLY A 242 -4.88 8.93 32.73
CA GLY A 242 -6.07 9.34 33.48
C GLY A 242 -7.33 8.75 32.88
N ILE A 243 -8.17 8.14 33.70
CA ILE A 243 -9.48 7.63 33.29
C ILE A 243 -10.56 8.47 33.96
N SER A 244 -11.37 9.14 33.14
CA SER A 244 -12.43 10.02 33.64
C SER A 244 -13.76 9.28 33.85
N PRO A 245 -14.62 9.78 34.74
CA PRO A 245 -15.99 9.28 34.89
C PRO A 245 -16.87 9.42 33.63
N LYS A 246 -16.37 10.11 32.60
CA LYS A 246 -17.05 10.32 31.31
C LYS A 246 -16.44 9.47 30.19
N SER A 247 -15.76 8.38 30.56
CA SER A 247 -15.15 7.41 29.62
C SER A 247 -14.07 8.02 28.71
N ARG A 248 -13.40 9.09 29.16
CA ARG A 248 -12.23 9.66 28.46
C ARG A 248 -10.94 9.09 29.04
N VAL A 249 -10.00 8.84 28.16
CA VAL A 249 -8.64 8.40 28.49
C VAL A 249 -7.68 9.54 28.19
N TYR A 250 -6.95 9.96 29.21
CA TYR A 250 -5.91 10.98 29.16
C TYR A 250 -4.53 10.33 29.21
N GLN A 251 -3.58 10.93 28.49
CA GLN A 251 -2.15 10.67 28.65
C GLN A 251 -1.45 11.96 29.04
N VAL A 252 -0.56 11.90 30.02
CA VAL A 252 0.30 13.02 30.39
C VAL A 252 1.54 13.02 29.51
N THR A 253 1.75 14.11 28.80
CA THR A 253 2.93 14.34 27.97
C THR A 253 4.16 14.67 28.84
N THR A 254 5.36 14.55 28.27
CA THR A 254 6.64 14.87 28.94
C THR A 254 6.71 16.29 29.51
N GLY A 255 5.84 17.21 29.05
CA GLY A 255 5.70 18.58 29.56
C GLY A 255 4.70 18.75 30.71
N GLY A 256 4.07 17.67 31.20
CA GLY A 256 3.08 17.71 32.28
C GLY A 256 1.65 18.06 31.86
N THR A 257 1.41 18.27 30.56
CA THR A 257 0.07 18.52 30.00
C THR A 257 -0.64 17.20 29.72
N ALA A 258 -1.91 17.09 30.12
CA ALA A 258 -2.76 15.96 29.76
C ALA A 258 -3.43 16.19 28.40
N ILE A 259 -3.32 15.21 27.52
CA ILE A 259 -4.02 15.14 26.23
C ILE A 259 -5.02 13.99 26.24
N ILE A 260 -6.12 14.13 25.50
CA ILE A 260 -7.09 13.03 25.33
C ILE A 260 -6.54 12.11 24.25
N VAL A 261 -6.35 10.83 24.59
CA VAL A 261 -5.87 9.78 23.67
C VAL A 261 -6.98 8.81 23.29
N GLY A 262 -7.97 8.62 24.17
CA GLY A 262 -9.12 7.76 23.93
C GLY A 262 -10.44 8.37 24.39
N SER A 263 -11.54 7.96 23.75
CA SER A 263 -12.86 8.06 24.35
C SER A 263 -13.64 6.80 24.07
N VAL A 264 -14.06 6.14 25.13
CA VAL A 264 -14.79 4.88 25.06
C VAL A 264 -16.26 5.17 25.00
N SER A 265 -16.98 4.40 24.19
CA SER A 265 -18.42 4.63 24.07
C SER A 265 -19.10 4.40 25.41
N GLU A 266 -20.06 5.26 25.73
CA GLU A 266 -20.88 5.09 26.93
C GLU A 266 -21.75 3.84 26.89
N LYS A 267 -21.98 3.29 25.70
CA LYS A 267 -22.67 2.00 25.54
C LYS A 267 -21.92 0.88 26.27
N ALA A 268 -20.59 0.93 26.29
CA ALA A 268 -19.75 -0.16 26.74
C ALA A 268 -19.68 -0.32 28.28
N LEU A 269 -20.23 0.65 29.05
CA LEU A 269 -20.31 0.61 30.53
C LEU A 269 -19.02 0.08 31.21
N VAL A 270 -17.88 0.52 30.72
CA VAL A 270 -16.60 -0.14 30.95
C VAL A 270 -16.07 0.02 32.36
N SER A 271 -15.45 -1.04 32.89
CA SER A 271 -14.67 -0.94 34.11
C SER A 271 -13.37 -0.18 33.86
N GLN A 272 -12.83 0.41 34.92
CA GLN A 272 -11.52 1.04 34.88
C GLN A 272 -10.40 0.05 34.51
N GLN A 273 -10.55 -1.22 34.89
CA GLN A 273 -9.61 -2.28 34.52
C GLN A 273 -9.68 -2.59 33.02
N ALA A 274 -10.88 -2.66 32.42
CA ALA A 274 -11.01 -2.89 30.97
C ALA A 274 -10.42 -1.73 30.15
N MET A 275 -10.54 -0.49 30.63
CA MET A 275 -9.87 0.66 30.04
C MET A 275 -8.34 0.55 30.16
N ILE A 276 -7.85 0.02 31.29
CA ILE A 276 -6.43 -0.24 31.49
C ILE A 276 -5.95 -1.31 30.50
N ASP A 277 -6.66 -2.43 30.41
CA ASP A 277 -6.29 -3.56 29.55
C ASP A 277 -6.38 -3.20 28.06
N ALA A 278 -7.22 -2.24 27.66
CA ALA A 278 -7.31 -1.81 26.26
C ALA A 278 -6.25 -0.76 25.90
N PHE A 279 -6.11 0.30 26.70
CA PHE A 279 -5.23 1.43 26.36
C PHE A 279 -3.79 1.26 26.83
N PHE A 280 -3.53 0.30 27.74
CA PHE A 280 -2.22 0.04 28.32
C PHE A 280 -1.82 -1.42 28.10
N HIS A 281 -1.90 -1.93 26.87
CA HIS A 281 -1.45 -3.27 26.52
C HIS A 281 -0.48 -3.20 25.33
N ASP A 282 0.42 -4.17 25.20
CA ASP A 282 1.22 -4.30 23.98
C ASP A 282 0.29 -4.59 22.80
N GLU A 283 0.65 -4.06 21.64
CA GLU A 283 -0.10 -4.25 20.41
C GLU A 283 0.64 -5.25 19.54
N PRO A 284 0.35 -6.55 19.67
CA PRO A 284 1.14 -7.61 19.07
C PRO A 284 1.13 -7.52 17.55
N TRP A 285 2.18 -8.04 16.93
CA TRP A 285 2.23 -8.15 15.47
C TRP A 285 1.33 -9.29 14.98
N LEU A 286 0.65 -9.05 13.85
CA LEU A 286 -0.37 -9.96 13.32
C LEU A 286 0.06 -10.62 12.02
N ASN A 287 0.13 -11.95 12.06
CA ASN A 287 0.20 -12.82 10.89
C ASN A 287 -1.19 -13.13 10.33
N GLY A 288 -1.27 -13.58 9.08
CA GLY A 288 -2.51 -14.01 8.45
C GLY A 288 -3.34 -12.88 7.83
N THR A 289 -2.86 -11.64 7.88
CA THR A 289 -3.56 -10.48 7.30
C THR A 289 -3.19 -10.32 5.83
N THR A 290 -4.19 -10.15 4.96
CA THR A 290 -3.94 -9.87 3.54
C THR A 290 -3.57 -8.39 3.36
N VAL A 291 -2.47 -8.15 2.65
CA VAL A 291 -1.97 -6.84 2.24
C VAL A 291 -1.87 -6.84 0.72
N GLU A 292 -2.36 -5.78 0.08
CA GLU A 292 -2.38 -5.65 -1.37
C GLU A 292 -1.56 -4.42 -1.79
N LEU A 293 -0.73 -4.61 -2.81
CA LEU A 293 -0.03 -3.55 -3.51
C LEU A 293 -0.85 -3.14 -4.72
N LEU A 294 -1.06 -1.84 -4.89
CA LEU A 294 -1.83 -1.26 -5.98
C LEU A 294 -0.98 -0.32 -6.81
N ASP A 295 -1.24 -0.32 -8.12
CA ASP A 295 -0.63 0.63 -9.06
C ASP A 295 -1.16 2.07 -8.85
N GLU A 296 -0.63 3.00 -9.65
CA GLU A 296 -1.02 4.41 -9.66
C GLU A 296 -2.51 4.65 -9.98
N ASN A 297 -3.20 3.66 -10.55
CA ASN A 297 -4.63 3.73 -10.89
C ASN A 297 -5.50 3.05 -9.82
N GLY A 298 -4.91 2.45 -8.78
CA GLY A 298 -5.62 1.75 -7.72
C GLY A 298 -6.02 0.31 -8.09
N PHE A 299 -5.36 -0.32 -9.06
CA PHE A 299 -5.56 -1.75 -9.35
C PHE A 299 -4.54 -2.61 -8.60
N VAL A 300 -4.99 -3.75 -8.06
CA VAL A 300 -4.13 -4.68 -7.31
C VAL A 300 -3.14 -5.37 -8.25
N ILE A 301 -1.84 -5.17 -8.04
CA ILE A 301 -0.74 -5.77 -8.83
C ILE A 301 -0.03 -6.90 -8.10
N ALA A 302 -0.13 -6.94 -6.77
CA ALA A 302 0.39 -8.02 -5.95
C ALA A 302 -0.40 -8.11 -4.64
N SER A 303 -0.42 -9.30 -4.04
CA SER A 303 -1.02 -9.56 -2.74
C SER A 303 -0.08 -10.44 -1.92
N GLN A 304 -0.03 -10.17 -0.62
CA GLN A 304 0.69 -10.99 0.35
C GLN A 304 -0.13 -11.20 1.60
N VAL A 305 0.18 -12.27 2.31
CA VAL A 305 -0.35 -12.53 3.64
C VAL A 305 0.78 -12.30 4.63
N THR A 306 0.53 -11.53 5.69
CA THR A 306 1.55 -11.26 6.70
C THR A 306 2.00 -12.54 7.38
N GLY A 307 3.30 -12.63 7.66
CA GLY A 307 3.90 -13.84 8.22
C GLY A 307 5.14 -13.55 9.05
N ASN A 308 5.71 -14.63 9.60
CA ASN A 308 6.99 -14.55 10.27
C ASN A 308 8.13 -14.40 9.24
N ARG A 309 9.12 -13.56 9.56
CA ARG A 309 10.36 -13.41 8.79
C ARG A 309 11.53 -13.54 9.74
N ASP A 310 12.32 -14.61 9.61
CA ASP A 310 13.56 -14.79 10.34
C ASP A 310 14.59 -13.75 9.85
N LEU A 311 14.80 -12.71 10.64
CA LEU A 311 15.67 -11.58 10.29
C LEU A 311 17.11 -11.82 10.72
N ASN A 312 17.30 -12.52 11.83
CA ASN A 312 18.62 -12.79 12.40
C ASN A 312 19.22 -14.13 11.92
N HIS A 313 18.46 -14.92 11.17
CA HIS A 313 18.83 -16.23 10.61
C HIS A 313 19.20 -17.26 11.67
N ASP A 314 18.58 -17.18 12.85
CA ASP A 314 18.79 -18.14 13.94
C ASP A 314 17.83 -19.34 13.91
N GLY A 315 16.85 -19.32 13.00
CA GLY A 315 15.83 -20.37 12.86
C GLY A 315 14.73 -20.36 13.93
N ILE A 316 14.69 -19.33 14.79
CA ILE A 316 13.71 -19.14 15.87
C ILE A 316 12.96 -17.82 15.64
N HIS A 317 11.65 -17.91 15.42
CA HIS A 317 10.85 -16.70 15.22
C HIS A 317 10.50 -15.99 16.53
N ASN A 318 11.07 -14.80 16.74
CA ASN A 318 10.70 -13.93 17.85
C ASN A 318 9.46 -13.08 17.49
N VAL A 319 8.34 -13.31 18.17
CA VAL A 319 7.07 -12.62 17.90
C VAL A 319 7.16 -11.08 17.95
N SER A 320 8.04 -10.52 18.79
CA SER A 320 8.19 -9.07 18.94
C SER A 320 8.93 -8.41 17.76
N THR A 321 9.83 -9.13 17.09
CA THR A 321 10.68 -8.58 16.02
C THR A 321 10.41 -9.16 14.64
N GLU A 322 9.83 -10.36 14.58
CA GLU A 322 9.81 -11.19 13.38
C GLU A 322 8.42 -11.60 12.94
N ALA A 323 7.35 -11.24 13.66
CA ALA A 323 5.98 -11.47 13.21
C ALA A 323 5.38 -10.27 12.44
N GLY A 324 4.34 -10.54 11.66
CA GLY A 324 3.48 -9.56 11.02
C GLY A 324 4.02 -8.95 9.74
N TRP A 325 5.07 -9.51 9.13
CA TRP A 325 5.75 -8.92 7.97
C TRP A 325 5.06 -9.18 6.65
N PHE A 326 5.07 -8.18 5.76
CA PHE A 326 4.86 -8.34 4.32
C PHE A 326 6.00 -7.64 3.55
N VAL A 327 6.31 -8.11 2.34
CA VAL A 327 7.42 -7.62 1.51
C VAL A 327 7.12 -7.74 0.01
N PHE A 328 6.71 -6.65 -0.63
CA PHE A 328 6.70 -6.57 -2.09
C PHE A 328 8.08 -6.18 -2.60
N ALA A 329 8.84 -7.17 -3.07
CA ALA A 329 10.17 -6.97 -3.66
C ALA A 329 10.10 -6.94 -5.19
N GLN A 330 11.22 -6.58 -5.82
CA GLN A 330 11.38 -6.58 -7.29
C GLN A 330 10.37 -5.68 -8.00
N LEU A 331 10.05 -4.54 -7.39
CA LEU A 331 9.12 -3.57 -7.98
C LEU A 331 9.87 -2.65 -8.94
N PRO A 332 9.35 -2.43 -10.16
CA PRO A 332 9.81 -1.33 -10.99
C PRO A 332 9.68 0.00 -10.24
N PRO A 333 10.58 0.97 -10.43
CA PRO A 333 10.42 2.31 -9.85
C PRO A 333 9.09 2.92 -10.27
N GLY A 334 8.37 3.50 -9.31
CA GLY A 334 7.01 3.95 -9.55
C GLY A 334 6.30 4.47 -8.32
N SER A 335 5.07 4.91 -8.54
CA SER A 335 4.15 5.28 -7.46
C SER A 335 3.24 4.11 -7.17
N TYR A 336 3.25 3.67 -5.92
CA TYR A 336 2.41 2.58 -5.44
C TYR A 336 1.62 3.02 -4.22
N SER A 337 0.49 2.37 -4.02
CA SER A 337 -0.23 2.42 -2.75
C SER A 337 -0.35 1.01 -2.18
N VAL A 338 -0.39 0.92 -0.85
CA VAL A 338 -0.59 -0.35 -0.15
C VAL A 338 -1.83 -0.23 0.69
N ARG A 339 -2.69 -1.24 0.63
CA ARG A 339 -3.84 -1.36 1.52
C ARG A 339 -3.85 -2.69 2.24
N GLN A 340 -4.31 -2.65 3.47
CA GLN A 340 -4.67 -3.84 4.22
C GLN A 340 -6.11 -4.24 3.89
N SER A 341 -6.35 -5.55 3.78
CA SER A 341 -7.68 -6.15 3.75
C SER A 341 -7.90 -6.86 5.09
N PRO A 342 -8.57 -6.19 6.07
CA PRO A 342 -8.76 -6.74 7.41
C PRO A 342 -9.51 -8.08 7.37
N ALA A 343 -9.23 -8.93 8.36
CA ALA A 343 -9.97 -10.18 8.55
C ALA A 343 -11.46 -9.90 8.83
N TYR A 344 -12.31 -10.90 8.60
CA TYR A 344 -13.73 -10.79 8.96
C TYR A 344 -13.87 -10.44 10.46
N GLY A 345 -14.71 -9.47 10.77
CA GLY A 345 -14.87 -8.96 12.14
C GLY A 345 -13.84 -7.90 12.55
N SER A 346 -12.87 -7.58 11.70
CA SER A 346 -11.86 -6.54 11.98
C SER A 346 -12.09 -5.26 11.16
N LEU A 347 -11.69 -4.14 11.75
CA LEU A 347 -11.65 -2.83 11.10
C LEU A 347 -10.21 -2.34 11.02
N ARG A 348 -9.85 -1.71 9.90
CA ARG A 348 -8.58 -1.00 9.76
C ARG A 348 -8.60 0.27 10.63
N THR A 349 -7.56 0.47 11.42
CA THR A 349 -7.44 1.60 12.35
C THR A 349 -6.33 2.57 11.95
N THR A 350 -5.33 2.14 11.19
CA THR A 350 -4.31 3.06 10.67
C THR A 350 -4.85 4.05 9.65
N ALA A 351 -4.19 5.21 9.60
CA ALA A 351 -4.53 6.33 8.73
C ALA A 351 -4.73 5.91 7.27
N LEU A 352 -5.75 6.51 6.65
CA LEU A 352 -6.17 6.29 5.27
C LEU A 352 -5.03 6.55 4.25
N THR A 353 -5.10 5.86 3.11
CA THR A 353 -4.18 6.06 1.97
C THR A 353 -4.45 7.39 1.23
N SER A 354 -3.60 7.81 0.27
CA SER A 354 -3.64 9.14 -0.35
C SER A 354 -4.79 9.20 -1.32
N PHE A 355 -5.06 8.04 -1.91
CA PHE A 355 -6.23 7.73 -2.70
C PHE A 355 -7.53 7.85 -1.87
N GLU A 356 -7.52 7.42 -0.60
CA GLU A 356 -8.68 7.50 0.31
C GLU A 356 -8.85 8.90 0.95
N THR A 357 -7.77 9.66 1.12
CA THR A 357 -7.77 10.88 1.96
C THR A 357 -7.89 12.20 1.24
N ALA A 358 -7.52 12.36 -0.03
CA ALA A 358 -7.35 13.71 -0.58
C ALA A 358 -8.58 14.63 -0.41
N ALA A 359 -9.79 14.11 -0.68
CA ALA A 359 -11.04 14.84 -0.49
C ALA A 359 -11.54 14.87 0.97
N LEU A 360 -11.38 13.76 1.70
CA LEU A 360 -11.82 13.65 3.10
C LEU A 360 -10.96 14.54 4.01
N GLN A 361 -9.64 14.49 3.87
CA GLN A 361 -8.67 15.26 4.64
C GLN A 361 -8.90 16.75 4.46
N GLN A 362 -9.07 17.25 3.23
CA GLN A 362 -9.33 18.66 2.98
C GLN A 362 -10.64 19.12 3.67
N THR A 363 -11.69 18.30 3.57
CA THR A 363 -13.00 18.59 4.16
C THR A 363 -12.92 18.64 5.69
N LEU A 364 -12.32 17.63 6.33
CA LEU A 364 -12.28 17.51 7.78
C LEU A 364 -11.27 18.46 8.45
N SER A 365 -10.13 18.72 7.81
CA SER A 365 -9.09 19.63 8.35
C SER A 365 -9.61 21.07 8.50
N SER A 366 -10.53 21.49 7.63
CA SER A 366 -11.15 22.82 7.71
C SER A 366 -12.13 22.97 8.89
N LEU A 367 -12.67 21.87 9.42
CA LEU A 367 -13.66 21.87 10.50
C LEU A 367 -13.00 21.84 11.88
N GLY A 368 -11.81 21.22 12.00
CA GLY A 368 -11.04 21.15 13.25
C GLY A 368 -11.84 20.50 14.37
N PHE A 369 -12.21 19.23 14.20
CA PHE A 369 -13.02 18.51 15.17
C PHE A 369 -12.32 18.31 16.50
N GLN A 370 -13.10 18.34 17.57
CA GLN A 370 -12.68 18.07 18.93
C GLN A 370 -13.63 17.07 19.57
N SER A 371 -13.07 16.17 20.37
CA SER A 371 -13.85 15.21 21.13
C SER A 371 -14.68 15.93 22.20
N PRO A 372 -16.02 15.76 22.19
CA PRO A 372 -16.90 16.46 23.11
C PRO A 372 -16.69 16.00 24.54
N ALA A 373 -17.20 16.78 25.51
CA ALA A 373 -17.07 16.55 26.95
C ALA A 373 -17.50 15.14 27.41
N ARG A 374 -18.29 14.46 26.59
CA ARG A 374 -18.98 13.20 26.84
C ARG A 374 -19.35 12.59 25.47
N ASP A 375 -19.55 11.28 25.34
CA ASP A 375 -19.73 10.59 24.04
C ASP A 375 -21.07 10.91 23.35
N PHE A 376 -22.09 11.25 24.14
CA PHE A 376 -23.48 11.49 23.68
C PHE A 376 -24.02 10.36 22.78
N PHE A 377 -23.59 9.12 23.03
CA PHE A 377 -24.02 7.96 22.27
C PHE A 377 -25.56 7.89 22.16
N ASN A 378 -26.03 7.73 20.92
CA ASN A 378 -27.43 7.52 20.58
C ASN A 378 -28.39 8.61 21.08
N PHE A 379 -27.91 9.82 21.37
CA PHE A 379 -28.74 10.96 21.77
C PHE A 379 -29.93 11.18 20.80
N GLY A 380 -29.70 10.93 19.51
CA GLY A 380 -30.59 11.08 18.40
C GLY A 380 -31.25 9.81 17.90
N GLY A 381 -31.13 8.66 18.58
CA GLY A 381 -31.87 7.45 18.23
C GLY A 381 -31.46 6.77 16.92
N ARG A 382 -30.19 6.94 16.49
CA ARG A 382 -29.60 6.30 15.29
C ARG A 382 -28.33 5.51 15.61
N ASN A 383 -28.10 5.19 16.88
CA ASN A 383 -26.83 4.64 17.39
C ASN A 383 -25.63 5.52 17.00
N GLU A 384 -25.84 6.82 16.87
CA GLU A 384 -24.82 7.75 16.43
C GLU A 384 -23.95 8.23 17.60
N ARG A 385 -22.72 8.62 17.28
CA ARG A 385 -21.80 9.27 18.22
C ARG A 385 -21.54 10.71 17.78
N TRP A 386 -21.35 11.61 18.72
CA TRP A 386 -21.33 13.04 18.43
C TRP A 386 -19.92 13.62 18.53
N ILE A 387 -19.62 14.60 17.68
CA ILE A 387 -18.37 15.36 17.69
C ILE A 387 -18.65 16.84 17.47
N MET A 388 -17.74 17.70 17.94
CA MET A 388 -17.89 19.15 17.81
C MET A 388 -16.80 19.72 16.92
N ALA A 389 -17.18 20.53 15.92
CA ALA A 389 -16.22 21.28 15.12
C ALA A 389 -15.67 22.48 15.94
N SER A 390 -14.50 22.98 15.57
CA SER A 390 -13.82 24.12 16.23
C SER A 390 -14.68 25.38 16.33
N ASN A 391 -15.65 25.56 15.44
CA ASN A 391 -16.61 26.66 15.45
C ASN A 391 -17.83 26.44 16.39
N GLY A 392 -17.84 25.36 17.17
CA GLY A 392 -18.92 24.98 18.07
C GLY A 392 -20.08 24.22 17.42
N GLY A 393 -20.01 23.93 16.11
CA GLY A 393 -21.03 23.21 15.37
C GLY A 393 -21.02 21.70 15.66
N TRP A 394 -22.16 21.15 16.03
CA TRP A 394 -22.30 19.72 16.31
C TRP A 394 -22.46 18.88 15.04
N HIS A 395 -21.78 17.75 15.05
CA HIS A 395 -21.83 16.73 14.01
C HIS A 395 -22.05 15.37 14.67
N PHE A 396 -22.52 14.40 13.90
CA PHE A 396 -22.67 13.03 14.37
C PHE A 396 -22.22 12.05 13.29
N VAL A 397 -21.65 10.92 13.74
CA VAL A 397 -21.23 9.80 12.91
C VAL A 397 -22.08 8.58 13.25
N THR A 398 -22.61 7.91 12.23
CA THR A 398 -23.34 6.64 12.37
C THR A 398 -22.40 5.44 12.24
N PRO A 399 -22.82 4.23 12.68
CA PRO A 399 -21.94 3.05 12.69
C PRO A 399 -21.36 2.66 11.32
N ASP A 400 -22.08 2.95 10.25
CA ASP A 400 -21.63 2.75 8.87
C ASP A 400 -20.49 3.68 8.43
N GLY A 401 -20.12 4.66 9.26
CA GLY A 401 -19.12 5.69 8.99
C GLY A 401 -19.69 6.95 8.34
N SER A 402 -21.01 7.11 8.22
CA SER A 402 -21.58 8.31 7.63
C SER A 402 -21.53 9.50 8.62
N LEU A 403 -20.82 10.57 8.24
CA LEU A 403 -20.68 11.80 9.01
C LEU A 403 -21.70 12.86 8.55
N TYR A 404 -22.40 13.47 9.51
CA TYR A 404 -23.41 14.49 9.27
C TYR A 404 -23.16 15.75 10.09
N ARG A 405 -23.46 16.91 9.51
CA ARG A 405 -23.65 18.16 10.26
C ARG A 405 -25.08 18.21 10.77
N TRP A 406 -25.26 18.34 12.09
CA TRP A 406 -26.58 18.33 12.73
C TRP A 406 -27.43 19.55 12.32
N ASP A 407 -28.74 19.35 12.22
CA ASP A 407 -29.70 20.42 11.88
C ASP A 407 -30.12 21.28 13.08
N HIS A 408 -29.62 20.98 14.28
CA HIS A 408 -29.96 21.62 15.57
C HIS A 408 -31.43 21.52 16.00
N ASN A 409 -32.29 20.78 15.28
CA ASN A 409 -33.73 20.72 15.54
C ASN A 409 -34.29 19.29 15.53
N SER A 410 -33.43 18.31 15.76
CA SER A 410 -33.74 16.88 15.79
C SER A 410 -32.93 16.18 16.89
N GLY A 411 -33.30 14.95 17.25
CA GLY A 411 -32.63 14.22 18.34
C GLY A 411 -33.30 14.39 19.70
N GLY A 412 -33.04 13.45 20.61
CA GLY A 412 -33.69 13.38 21.92
C GLY A 412 -35.22 13.40 21.81
N ALA A 413 -35.85 14.37 22.47
CA ALA A 413 -37.29 14.56 22.45
C ALA A 413 -37.88 14.94 21.08
N TYR A 414 -37.04 15.35 20.11
CA TYR A 414 -37.45 15.81 18.79
C TYR A 414 -37.42 14.71 17.70
N GLY A 415 -37.30 13.44 18.10
CA GLY A 415 -37.25 12.30 17.19
C GLY A 415 -35.84 12.01 16.66
N LYS A 416 -35.73 11.23 15.59
CA LYS A 416 -34.42 10.79 15.07
C LYS A 416 -33.55 11.97 14.65
N ALA A 417 -32.25 11.94 14.97
CA ALA A 417 -31.30 12.95 14.54
C ALA A 417 -31.21 13.03 13.01
N ARG A 418 -31.18 14.24 12.50
CA ARG A 418 -31.09 14.58 11.08
C ARG A 418 -29.97 15.57 10.87
N GLY A 419 -29.43 15.57 9.67
CA GLY A 419 -28.32 16.43 9.32
C GLY A 419 -28.01 16.41 7.83
N THR A 420 -27.15 17.33 7.41
CA THR A 420 -26.58 17.34 6.07
C THR A 420 -25.40 16.36 6.05
N PHE A 421 -25.42 15.40 5.12
CA PHE A 421 -24.29 14.49 4.91
C PHE A 421 -23.03 15.29 4.52
N ILE A 422 -21.91 14.96 5.16
CA ILE A 422 -20.61 15.60 4.93
C ILE A 422 -19.70 14.66 4.15
N ALA A 423 -19.47 13.46 4.69
CA ALA A 423 -18.59 12.47 4.09
C ALA A 423 -18.82 11.09 4.72
N SER A 424 -18.27 10.05 4.09
CA SER A 424 -18.05 8.76 4.73
C SER A 424 -16.64 8.74 5.30
N VAL A 425 -16.51 8.39 6.58
CA VAL A 425 -15.23 8.20 7.28
C VAL A 425 -15.00 6.70 7.53
N PRO A 426 -13.76 6.28 7.84
CA PRO A 426 -13.51 4.91 8.28
C PRO A 426 -14.36 4.55 9.50
N ARG A 427 -14.91 3.34 9.52
CA ARG A 427 -15.71 2.87 10.66
C ARG A 427 -14.91 2.80 11.97
N SER A 428 -13.60 2.68 11.91
CA SER A 428 -12.72 2.79 13.09
C SER A 428 -12.81 4.16 13.78
N TRP A 429 -13.20 5.22 13.08
CA TRP A 429 -13.41 6.53 13.69
C TRP A 429 -14.69 6.57 14.52
N TYR A 430 -15.66 5.72 14.21
CA TYR A 430 -16.81 5.48 15.08
C TYR A 430 -16.40 4.72 16.34
N LEU A 431 -15.33 3.92 16.33
CA LEU A 431 -14.77 3.29 17.54
C LEU A 431 -14.01 4.30 18.40
N ASN A 432 -13.14 5.11 17.79
CA ASN A 432 -12.35 6.11 18.47
C ASN A 432 -12.56 7.50 17.86
N LEU A 433 -13.40 8.32 18.52
CA LEU A 433 -13.72 9.67 18.04
C LEU A 433 -12.50 10.62 18.03
N ASN A 434 -11.41 10.30 18.74
CA ASN A 434 -10.21 11.14 18.69
C ASN A 434 -9.54 11.11 17.32
N LEU A 435 -9.83 10.10 16.48
CA LEU A 435 -9.38 10.04 15.09
C LEU A 435 -9.97 11.18 14.24
N PHE A 436 -11.00 11.91 14.72
CA PHE A 436 -11.47 13.14 14.07
C PHE A 436 -10.61 14.37 14.37
N ASN A 437 -9.86 14.38 15.49
CA ASN A 437 -8.93 15.45 15.86
C ASN A 437 -7.59 15.35 15.10
N PHE A 438 -7.56 14.60 14.00
CA PHE A 438 -6.35 14.21 13.31
C PHE A 438 -5.86 15.34 12.38
N THR A 439 -4.72 15.92 12.72
CA THR A 439 -3.87 16.63 11.76
C THR A 439 -2.98 15.59 11.09
N SER A 440 -3.39 15.08 9.93
CA SER A 440 -2.66 14.04 9.20
C SER A 440 -1.17 14.38 9.00
N THR A 441 -0.28 13.57 9.56
CA THR A 441 0.98 13.24 8.90
C THR A 441 0.73 12.11 7.91
N ALA A 442 0.82 12.45 6.63
CA ALA A 442 0.88 11.62 5.43
C ALA A 442 0.64 10.09 5.54
N THR A 443 -0.39 9.67 4.82
CA THR A 443 -0.50 8.47 4.00
C THR A 443 0.68 7.46 3.91
N PRO A 444 0.40 6.13 3.94
CA PRO A 444 1.24 5.12 3.28
C PRO A 444 1.09 5.18 1.74
N SER A 445 1.58 6.24 1.11
CA SER A 445 1.86 6.25 -0.33
C SER A 445 3.36 6.42 -0.48
N SER A 446 4.02 5.35 -0.88
CA SER A 446 5.44 5.37 -1.15
C SER A 446 5.63 5.54 -2.64
N THR A 447 5.99 6.75 -3.07
CA THR A 447 6.77 6.85 -4.30
C THR A 447 8.11 6.22 -3.98
N VAL A 448 8.43 5.12 -4.64
CA VAL A 448 9.70 4.41 -4.42
C VAL A 448 10.56 4.62 -5.65
N GLY A 449 11.66 5.35 -5.46
CA GLY A 449 12.67 5.55 -6.49
C GLY A 449 13.57 4.32 -6.69
N GLN A 450 14.50 4.43 -7.65
CA GLN A 450 15.51 3.40 -7.94
C GLN A 450 16.22 2.96 -6.64
N GLY A 451 16.15 1.66 -6.32
CA GLY A 451 16.82 1.06 -5.16
C GLY A 451 16.32 1.52 -3.79
N GLN A 452 15.18 2.22 -3.71
CA GLN A 452 14.62 2.65 -2.44
C GLN A 452 13.76 1.56 -1.79
N SER A 453 13.68 1.60 -0.47
CA SER A 453 12.76 0.79 0.32
C SER A 453 11.81 1.67 1.10
N ALA A 454 10.53 1.31 1.12
CA ALA A 454 9.53 1.94 1.98
C ALA A 454 9.05 0.93 3.03
N SER A 455 8.93 1.39 4.27
CA SER A 455 8.38 0.60 5.37
C SER A 455 7.06 1.20 5.86
N LEU A 456 6.02 0.38 5.92
CA LEU A 456 4.67 0.80 6.30
C LEU A 456 4.16 0.03 7.52
N LEU A 457 3.36 0.68 8.35
CA LEU A 457 2.70 0.06 9.50
C LEU A 457 1.20 0.12 9.32
N PHE A 458 0.54 -1.01 9.57
CA PHE A 458 -0.90 -1.15 9.49
C PHE A 458 -1.47 -1.69 10.80
N GLY A 459 -2.50 -1.04 11.32
CA GLY A 459 -3.23 -1.44 12.50
C GLY A 459 -4.60 -1.93 12.10
N GLN A 460 -5.03 -3.02 12.72
CA GLN A 460 -6.42 -3.45 12.68
C GLN A 460 -6.91 -3.78 14.07
N HIS A 461 -8.19 -3.51 14.30
CA HIS A 461 -8.87 -3.87 15.53
C HIS A 461 -9.94 -4.92 15.23
N HIS A 462 -9.93 -6.05 15.93
CA HIS A 462 -11.03 -7.00 15.89
C HIS A 462 -12.19 -6.49 16.75
N VAL A 463 -13.33 -6.17 16.10
CA VAL A 463 -14.43 -5.43 16.73
C VAL A 463 -15.13 -6.23 17.84
N LEU A 464 -15.03 -7.56 17.80
CA LEU A 464 -15.58 -8.43 18.84
C LEU A 464 -14.68 -8.51 20.08
N ASP A 465 -13.47 -7.96 20.02
CA ASP A 465 -12.51 -8.06 21.11
C ASP A 465 -12.58 -6.85 22.05
N GLY A 466 -12.35 -7.15 23.33
CA GLY A 466 -12.14 -6.15 24.36
C GLY A 466 -13.28 -5.15 24.53
N LEU A 467 -12.89 -3.89 24.54
CA LEU A 467 -13.63 -2.76 25.11
C LEU A 467 -14.67 -2.14 24.15
N PHE A 468 -14.64 -2.52 22.87
CA PHE A 468 -15.59 -2.03 21.87
C PHE A 468 -16.59 -3.09 21.36
N SER A 469 -16.53 -4.30 21.92
CA SER A 469 -17.41 -5.42 21.57
C SER A 469 -18.91 -5.09 21.63
N ASP A 470 -19.33 -4.23 22.54
CA ASP A 470 -20.73 -3.77 22.63
C ASP A 470 -21.20 -2.95 21.42
N LEU A 471 -20.27 -2.41 20.61
CA LEU A 471 -20.56 -1.72 19.35
C LEU A 471 -20.56 -2.67 18.15
N ALA A 472 -20.18 -3.95 18.31
CA ALA A 472 -20.04 -4.88 17.19
C ALA A 472 -21.35 -5.09 16.43
N ASP A 473 -22.46 -5.25 17.14
CA ASP A 473 -23.79 -5.37 16.51
C ASP A 473 -24.16 -4.14 15.69
N ASP A 474 -23.67 -2.95 16.05
CA ASP A 474 -23.92 -1.73 15.29
C ASP A 474 -23.00 -1.65 14.05
N LEU A 475 -21.81 -2.24 14.11
CA LEU A 475 -20.75 -2.12 13.09
C LEU A 475 -20.75 -3.25 12.05
N LEU A 476 -21.24 -4.43 12.43
CA LEU A 476 -21.24 -5.65 11.61
C LEU A 476 -22.58 -5.89 10.88
N ASN A 477 -23.63 -5.15 11.24
CA ASN A 477 -24.94 -5.14 10.58
C ASN A 477 -25.09 -3.93 9.66
#